data_AF-A0A1D9MFG3-F1
#
_entry.id   AF-A0A1D9MFG3-F1
#
_cell.length_a   1.000
_cell.length_b   1.000
_cell.length_c   1.000
_cell.angle_alpha   90.00
_cell.angle_beta   90.00
_cell.angle_gamma   90.00
#
_symmetry.space_group_name_H-M   'P 1'
#
loop_
_entity.id
_entity.type
_entity.pdbx_description
1 polymer ?
#
loop_
_entity_poly.entity_id
_entity_poly.type
_entity_poly.pdbx_seq_one_letter_code
_entity_poly.pdbx_strand_id
1 'polypeptide(L)'
;MFMSQRTQVVYSLLAEYVRSPSLRHMREERSLAKLALEIVTKLDRDSSAWKKWEGPRDKILEVAIECWIPKEDMLDFLNSLPGPALTMTDLEQRMKSMIEEEYLGEPEPKLEAECLAIYQAEKESGTEMPAIIGRLSDYVGAQWQRLRDEKRAEDERRSEEARLERERRLLSYADCPWTQIKGSKFVYCRKNGRVFQLKPNSDKSLTLYRVQAVDDDASGEMIGHYRSRGDASKVVAKAAYEPEPWR
;
A
#
# COMPACT_ATOMS: atom_id res chain seq x y z
N MET A 1 -26.25 9.91 12.88
CA MET A 1 -24.82 10.13 12.56
C MET A 1 -24.03 9.66 13.78
N PHE A 2 -23.35 8.51 13.70
CA PHE A 2 -22.54 8.02 14.82
C PHE A 2 -21.27 8.86 14.90
N MET A 3 -21.11 9.64 15.98
CA MET A 3 -19.89 10.40 16.22
C MET A 3 -18.85 9.47 16.85
N SER A 4 -17.58 9.58 16.43
CA SER A 4 -16.49 8.86 17.08
C SER A 4 -16.34 9.32 18.54
N GLN A 5 -15.75 8.49 19.40
CA GLN A 5 -15.53 8.82 20.82
C GLN A 5 -14.73 10.14 20.99
N ARG A 6 -13.73 10.37 20.14
CA ARG A 6 -12.95 11.63 20.10
C ARG A 6 -13.85 12.82 19.74
N THR A 7 -14.70 12.66 18.72
CA THR A 7 -15.66 13.69 18.31
C THR A 7 -16.68 14.00 19.42
N GLN A 8 -17.10 12.99 20.18
CA GLN A 8 -18.03 13.14 21.31
C GLN A 8 -17.40 13.95 22.46
N VAL A 9 -16.11 13.72 22.75
CA VAL A 9 -15.37 14.48 23.79
C VAL A 9 -15.19 15.95 23.38
N VAL A 10 -14.81 16.21 22.13
CA VAL A 10 -14.71 17.59 21.62
C VAL A 10 -16.08 18.27 21.65
N TYR A 11 -17.12 17.58 21.19
CA TYR A 11 -18.48 18.11 21.15
C TYR A 11 -19.01 18.46 22.54
N SER A 12 -18.79 17.62 23.55
CA SER A 12 -19.28 17.87 24.92
C SER A 12 -18.64 19.12 25.53
N LEU A 13 -17.33 19.30 25.34
CA LEU A 13 -16.59 20.49 25.80
C LEU A 13 -17.05 21.77 25.08
N LEU A 14 -17.25 21.72 23.76
CA LEU A 14 -17.79 22.85 23.01
C LEU A 14 -19.21 23.19 23.43
N ALA A 15 -20.06 22.18 23.62
CA ALA A 15 -21.44 22.37 24.04
C ALA A 15 -21.53 22.98 25.45
N GLU A 16 -20.65 22.57 26.37
CA GLU A 16 -20.55 23.16 27.70
C GLU A 16 -20.05 24.61 27.64
N TYR A 17 -19.04 24.88 26.83
CA TYR A 17 -18.49 26.22 26.65
C TYR A 17 -19.52 27.21 26.09
N VAL A 18 -20.31 26.79 25.10
CA VAL A 18 -21.36 27.64 24.49
C VAL A 18 -22.59 27.80 25.40
N ARG A 19 -22.80 26.91 26.37
CA ARG A 19 -23.90 26.98 27.34
C ARG A 19 -23.73 28.08 28.38
N SER A 20 -22.54 28.68 28.48
CA SER A 20 -22.29 29.82 29.38
C SER A 20 -23.24 31.00 29.08
N PRO A 21 -23.89 31.60 30.10
CA PRO A 21 -24.87 32.68 29.91
C PRO A 21 -24.30 33.96 29.27
N SER A 22 -23.01 34.21 29.47
CA SER A 22 -22.28 35.30 28.82
C SER A 22 -21.67 34.75 27.55
N LEU A 23 -21.78 35.45 26.41
CA LEU A 23 -21.07 35.09 25.17
C LEU A 23 -19.73 35.83 25.01
N ARG A 24 -19.33 36.65 26.00
CA ARG A 24 -18.09 37.45 25.94
C ARG A 24 -16.84 36.57 25.88
N HIS A 25 -16.85 35.48 26.63
CA HIS A 25 -15.74 34.52 26.69
C HIS A 25 -15.45 33.88 25.31
N MET A 26 -16.46 33.75 24.43
CA MET A 26 -16.27 33.21 23.07
C MET A 26 -15.41 34.09 22.16
N ARG A 27 -15.21 35.36 22.52
CA ARG A 27 -14.36 36.31 21.78
C ARG A 27 -13.07 36.66 22.52
N GLU A 28 -12.90 36.16 23.75
CA GLU A 28 -11.72 36.43 24.57
C GLU A 28 -10.65 35.37 24.31
N GLU A 29 -9.49 35.84 23.85
CA GLU A 29 -8.34 34.99 23.49
C GLU A 29 -7.92 34.05 24.63
N ARG A 30 -7.87 34.54 25.88
CA ARG A 30 -7.52 33.71 27.05
C ARG A 30 -8.53 32.58 27.31
N SER A 31 -9.81 32.87 27.11
CA SER A 31 -10.90 31.91 27.34
C SER A 31 -10.92 30.84 26.24
N LEU A 32 -10.58 31.21 25.00
CA LEU A 32 -10.40 30.28 23.89
C LEU A 32 -9.14 29.42 24.06
N ALA A 33 -8.02 30.03 24.49
CA ALA A 33 -6.78 29.30 24.77
C ALA A 33 -6.97 28.27 25.88
N LYS A 34 -7.71 28.61 26.94
CA LYS A 34 -8.06 27.68 28.01
C LYS A 34 -8.90 26.50 27.52
N LEU A 35 -9.93 26.77 26.70
CA LEU A 35 -10.76 25.72 26.10
C LEU A 35 -9.94 24.80 25.18
N ALA A 36 -9.06 25.38 24.35
CA ALA A 36 -8.19 24.61 23.49
C ALA A 36 -7.25 23.69 24.29
N LEU A 37 -6.64 24.21 25.35
CA LEU A 37 -5.81 23.41 26.26
C LEU A 37 -6.60 22.29 26.93
N GLU A 38 -7.85 22.56 27.34
CA GLU A 38 -8.71 21.55 27.98
C GLU A 38 -9.15 20.45 26.99
N ILE A 39 -9.46 20.82 25.74
CA ILE A 39 -9.75 19.87 24.66
C ILE A 39 -8.55 18.96 24.41
N VAL A 40 -7.36 19.53 24.22
CA VAL A 40 -6.13 18.77 24.00
C VAL A 40 -5.85 17.86 25.20
N THR A 41 -5.91 18.41 26.42
CA THR A 41 -5.64 17.63 27.65
C THR A 41 -6.62 16.47 27.84
N LYS A 42 -7.92 16.64 27.56
CA LYS A 42 -8.89 15.54 27.66
C LYS A 42 -8.74 14.52 26.55
N LEU A 43 -8.46 14.97 25.33
CA LEU A 43 -8.16 14.05 24.23
C LEU A 43 -6.90 13.24 24.55
N ASP A 44 -5.86 13.85 25.13
CA ASP A 44 -4.61 13.17 25.47
C ASP A 44 -4.76 12.25 26.70
N ARG A 45 -5.60 12.61 27.68
CA ARG A 45 -5.86 11.78 28.88
C ARG A 45 -6.80 10.59 28.65
N ASP A 46 -7.85 10.75 27.84
CA ASP A 46 -8.88 9.72 27.67
C ASP A 46 -8.64 8.80 26.45
N SER A 47 -7.65 9.08 25.58
CA SER A 47 -7.51 8.35 24.31
C SER A 47 -6.47 7.23 24.28
N SER A 48 -5.64 7.07 25.32
CA SER A 48 -4.64 5.99 25.31
C SER A 48 -5.07 4.84 26.22
N ALA A 49 -5.47 3.72 25.63
CA ALA A 49 -5.54 2.43 26.34
C ALA A 49 -4.18 2.06 26.97
N TRP A 50 -3.10 2.74 26.54
CA TRP A 50 -1.70 2.53 26.87
C TRP A 50 -1.23 3.44 28.01
N LYS A 51 -1.79 3.29 29.22
CA LYS A 51 -1.47 4.14 30.40
C LYS A 51 0.00 4.17 30.83
N LYS A 52 0.82 3.20 30.40
CA LYS A 52 2.26 3.16 30.70
C LYS A 52 3.11 3.97 29.70
N TRP A 53 2.49 4.44 28.63
CA TRP A 53 3.10 5.17 27.54
C TRP A 53 2.87 6.66 27.74
N GLU A 54 3.60 7.21 28.70
CA GLU A 54 3.56 8.63 29.04
C GLU A 54 4.83 9.35 28.56
N GLY A 55 4.71 10.65 28.28
CA GLY A 55 5.84 11.52 27.99
C GLY A 55 6.59 11.14 26.69
N PRO A 56 7.94 11.13 26.70
CA PRO A 56 8.73 10.99 25.47
C PRO A 56 8.75 9.57 24.88
N ARG A 57 8.28 8.56 25.62
CA ARG A 57 8.34 7.14 25.20
C ARG A 57 7.64 6.89 23.87
N ASP A 58 6.45 7.46 23.71
CA ASP A 58 5.61 7.25 22.53
C ASP A 58 6.27 7.84 21.28
N LYS A 59 6.74 9.08 21.38
CA LYS A 59 7.43 9.78 20.28
C LYS A 59 8.74 9.11 19.88
N ILE A 60 9.48 8.55 20.83
CA ILE A 60 10.70 7.81 20.52
C ILE A 60 10.37 6.51 19.80
N LEU A 61 9.35 5.79 20.27
CA LEU A 61 8.93 4.55 19.62
C LEU A 61 8.41 4.80 18.21
N GLU A 62 7.64 5.86 17.99
CA GLU A 62 7.13 6.27 16.68
C GLU A 62 8.26 6.40 15.64
N VAL A 63 9.37 7.04 16.00
CA VAL A 63 10.54 7.18 15.09
C VAL A 63 11.31 5.87 14.95
N ALA A 64 11.38 5.09 16.02
CA ALA A 64 12.13 3.83 16.03
C ALA A 64 11.40 2.67 15.34
N ILE A 65 10.08 2.77 15.12
CA ILE A 65 9.24 1.63 14.72
C ILE A 65 9.62 1.05 13.37
N GLU A 66 10.10 1.88 12.44
CA GLU A 66 10.55 1.48 11.10
C GLU A 66 12.02 1.03 11.09
N CYS A 67 12.72 1.17 12.23
CA CYS A 67 14.13 0.84 12.37
C CYS A 67 14.31 -0.57 12.96
N TRP A 68 15.28 -1.32 12.44
CA TRP A 68 15.68 -2.59 13.07
C TRP A 68 16.57 -2.32 14.28
N ILE A 69 15.96 -2.33 15.47
CA ILE A 69 16.64 -2.21 16.76
C ILE A 69 16.26 -3.42 17.63
N PRO A 70 17.21 -4.06 18.34
CA PRO A 70 16.88 -5.13 19.28
C PRO A 70 15.84 -4.67 20.30
N LYS A 71 14.73 -5.40 20.39
CA LYS A 71 13.61 -5.05 21.27
C LYS A 71 13.99 -5.00 22.75
N GLU A 72 14.92 -5.84 23.18
CA GLU A 72 15.45 -5.85 24.55
C GLU A 72 16.13 -4.52 24.88
N ASP A 73 17.04 -4.07 24.01
CA ASP A 73 17.72 -2.79 24.19
C ASP A 73 16.77 -1.59 24.11
N MET A 74 15.75 -1.66 23.23
CA MET A 74 14.70 -0.65 23.16
C MET A 74 13.88 -0.61 24.46
N LEU A 75 13.51 -1.77 25.00
CA LEU A 75 12.75 -1.87 26.24
C LEU A 75 13.55 -1.28 27.42
N ASP A 76 14.83 -1.64 27.53
CA ASP A 76 15.73 -1.14 28.58
C ASP A 76 15.86 0.39 28.49
N PHE A 77 16.04 0.92 27.29
CA PHE A 77 16.11 2.35 27.07
C PHE A 77 14.79 3.06 27.43
N LEU A 78 13.64 2.56 26.96
CA LEU A 78 12.33 3.16 27.27
C LEU A 78 12.03 3.13 28.77
N ASN A 79 12.48 2.09 29.48
CA ASN A 79 12.37 1.98 30.93
C ASN A 79 13.30 2.93 31.71
N SER A 80 14.36 3.46 31.09
CA SER A 80 15.15 4.54 31.69
C SER A 80 14.43 5.89 31.68
N LEU A 81 13.40 6.06 30.83
CA LEU A 81 12.60 7.27 30.75
C LEU A 81 11.51 7.30 31.84
N PRO A 82 11.02 8.48 32.25
CA PRO A 82 9.97 8.59 33.26
C PRO A 82 8.70 7.81 32.88
N GLY A 83 8.12 7.10 33.86
CA GLY A 83 6.84 6.40 33.71
C GLY A 83 6.86 4.99 34.33
N PRO A 84 5.71 4.30 34.38
CA PRO A 84 5.61 2.93 34.89
C PRO A 84 6.52 1.96 34.11
N ALA A 85 7.04 0.92 34.76
CA ALA A 85 7.87 -0.07 34.07
C ALA A 85 7.07 -0.79 32.96
N LEU A 86 7.65 -0.81 31.76
CA LEU A 86 7.18 -1.54 30.60
C LEU A 86 7.71 -2.97 30.62
N THR A 87 6.86 -3.90 30.21
CA THR A 87 7.22 -5.27 29.89
C THR A 87 7.46 -5.43 28.39
N MET A 88 8.09 -6.52 27.97
CA MET A 88 8.24 -6.84 26.54
C MET A 88 6.87 -6.88 25.83
N THR A 89 5.85 -7.45 26.47
CA THR A 89 4.50 -7.49 25.92
C THR A 89 3.89 -6.09 25.75
N ASP A 90 4.15 -5.16 26.67
CA ASP A 90 3.69 -3.77 26.51
C ASP A 90 4.33 -3.11 25.29
N LEU A 91 5.63 -3.34 25.05
CA LEU A 91 6.37 -2.85 23.88
C LEU A 91 5.84 -3.43 22.58
N GLU A 92 5.77 -4.76 22.47
CA GLU A 92 5.36 -5.42 21.22
C GLU A 92 3.91 -5.07 20.84
N GLN A 93 3.00 -5.01 21.81
CA GLN A 93 1.62 -4.66 21.52
C GLN A 93 1.45 -3.17 21.20
N ARG A 94 2.24 -2.27 21.80
CA ARG A 94 2.23 -0.86 21.41
C ARG A 94 2.75 -0.67 19.99
N MET A 95 3.87 -1.31 19.64
CA MET A 95 4.40 -1.29 18.27
C MET A 95 3.36 -1.78 17.28
N LYS A 96 2.72 -2.92 17.57
CA LYS A 96 1.64 -3.46 16.73
C LYS A 96 0.47 -2.47 16.57
N SER A 97 0.01 -1.88 17.68
CA SER A 97 -1.07 -0.88 17.66
C SER A 97 -0.69 0.36 16.84
N MET A 98 0.56 0.83 16.93
CA MET A 98 1.04 1.95 16.11
C MET A 98 1.07 1.61 14.61
N ILE A 99 1.55 0.42 14.23
CA ILE A 99 1.56 -0.03 12.82
C ILE A 99 0.12 -0.13 12.29
N GLU A 100 -0.80 -0.70 13.07
CA GLU A 100 -2.18 -0.94 12.65
C GLU A 100 -3.06 0.32 12.66
N GLU A 101 -2.95 1.16 13.68
CA GLU A 101 -3.85 2.30 13.93
C GLU A 101 -3.31 3.63 13.39
N GLU A 102 -1.98 3.82 13.42
CA GLU A 102 -1.31 5.06 13.03
C GLU A 102 -0.74 4.98 11.61
N TYR A 103 -0.96 3.87 10.90
CA TYR A 103 -0.49 3.61 9.53
C TYR A 103 1.03 3.77 9.36
N LEU A 104 1.80 3.48 10.41
CA LEU A 104 3.26 3.44 10.34
C LEU A 104 3.73 2.18 9.59
N GLY A 105 4.90 2.27 8.97
CA GLY A 105 5.49 1.13 8.27
C GLY A 105 6.01 0.06 9.23
N GLU A 106 5.95 -1.20 8.81
CA GLU A 106 6.80 -2.25 9.40
C GLU A 106 8.25 -2.07 8.91
N PRO A 107 9.26 -2.41 9.73
CA PRO A 107 10.65 -2.45 9.29
C PRO A 107 10.81 -3.32 8.03
N GLU A 108 11.42 -2.76 6.98
CA GLU A 108 11.64 -3.49 5.73
C GLU A 108 12.65 -4.64 5.96
N PRO A 109 12.27 -5.92 5.74
CA PRO A 109 13.14 -7.07 6.01
C PRO A 109 14.48 -7.04 5.28
N LYS A 110 14.54 -6.47 4.05
CA LYS A 110 15.79 -6.35 3.30
C LYS A 110 16.86 -5.48 4.00
N LEU A 111 16.44 -4.57 4.88
CA LEU A 111 17.33 -3.65 5.57
C LEU A 111 17.80 -4.16 6.94
N GLU A 112 17.30 -5.31 7.40
CA GLU A 112 17.58 -5.84 8.74
C GLU A 112 19.08 -5.93 9.04
N ALA A 113 19.83 -6.63 8.18
CA ALA A 113 21.26 -6.84 8.39
C ALA A 113 22.06 -5.52 8.40
N GLU A 114 21.72 -4.59 7.50
CA GLU A 114 22.39 -3.29 7.39
C GLU A 114 22.10 -2.40 8.61
N CYS A 115 20.83 -2.36 9.05
CA CYS A 115 20.43 -1.61 10.23
C CYS A 115 21.03 -2.19 11.51
N LEU A 116 21.04 -3.52 11.68
CA LEU A 116 21.67 -4.17 12.84
C LEU A 116 23.19 -3.92 12.87
N ALA A 117 23.86 -3.87 11.71
CA ALA A 117 25.27 -3.53 11.64
C ALA A 117 25.54 -2.07 12.06
N ILE A 118 24.71 -1.12 11.62
CA ILE A 118 24.78 0.28 12.07
C ILE A 118 24.53 0.37 13.57
N TYR A 119 23.47 -0.30 14.05
CA TYR A 119 23.12 -0.33 15.46
C TYR A 119 24.30 -0.82 16.33
N GLN A 120 24.89 -1.95 15.97
CA GLN A 120 25.99 -2.55 16.72
C GLN A 120 27.23 -1.64 16.76
N ALA A 121 27.59 -1.05 15.61
CA ALA A 121 28.73 -0.13 15.53
C ALA A 121 28.54 1.13 16.39
N GLU A 122 27.33 1.68 16.42
CA GLU A 122 27.01 2.83 17.26
C GLU A 122 26.97 2.49 18.75
N LYS A 123 26.42 1.31 19.09
CA LYS A 123 26.39 0.81 20.47
C LYS A 123 27.80 0.63 21.02
N GLU A 124 28.71 0.06 20.23
CA GLU A 124 30.12 -0.11 20.59
C GLU A 124 30.86 1.23 20.74
N SER A 125 30.44 2.24 19.98
CA SER A 125 30.98 3.60 20.09
C SER A 125 30.46 4.37 21.31
N GLY A 126 29.49 3.81 22.05
CA GLY A 126 28.86 4.45 23.21
C GLY A 126 27.88 5.57 22.84
N THR A 127 27.36 5.56 21.61
CA THR A 127 26.37 6.54 21.14
C THR A 127 25.05 6.38 21.90
N GLU A 128 24.42 7.49 22.27
CA GLU A 128 23.12 7.45 22.97
C GLU A 128 22.00 6.93 22.06
N MET A 129 21.09 6.13 22.62
CA MET A 129 19.99 5.48 21.87
C MET A 129 19.18 6.45 20.98
N PRO A 130 18.79 7.67 21.40
CA PRO A 130 18.08 8.60 20.53
C PRO A 130 18.86 8.98 19.27
N ALA A 131 20.19 9.11 19.37
CA ALA A 131 21.05 9.40 18.24
C ALA A 131 21.21 8.18 17.31
N ILE A 132 21.27 6.98 17.88
CA ILE A 132 21.24 5.72 17.09
C ILE A 132 19.94 5.62 16.29
N ILE A 133 18.80 5.85 16.94
CA ILE A 133 17.48 5.86 16.30
C ILE A 133 17.43 6.88 15.16
N GLY A 134 17.90 8.10 15.39
CA GLY A 134 17.97 9.13 14.35
C GLY A 134 18.79 8.70 13.15
N ARG A 135 19.99 8.14 13.39
CA ARG A 135 20.87 7.64 12.32
C ARG A 135 20.23 6.49 11.52
N LEU A 136 19.57 5.56 12.19
CA LEU A 136 18.86 4.45 11.53
C LEU A 136 17.67 4.96 10.71
N SER A 137 16.91 5.91 11.24
CA SER A 137 15.79 6.53 10.54
C SER A 137 16.26 7.23 9.26
N ASP A 138 17.36 7.99 9.31
CA ASP A 138 17.97 8.62 8.14
C ASP A 138 18.44 7.57 7.11
N TYR A 139 19.02 6.45 7.59
CA TYR A 139 19.48 5.37 6.73
C TYR A 139 18.32 4.70 5.98
N VAL A 140 17.28 4.28 6.71
CA VAL A 140 16.06 3.70 6.14
C VAL A 140 15.42 4.71 5.17
N GLY A 141 15.33 5.97 5.59
CA GLY A 141 14.98 7.15 4.79
C GLY A 141 15.63 7.17 3.40
N ALA A 142 16.96 7.02 3.37
CA ALA A 142 17.75 7.04 2.14
C ALA A 142 17.54 5.79 1.27
N GLN A 143 17.29 4.61 1.85
CA GLN A 143 17.12 3.36 1.11
C GLN A 143 15.75 3.24 0.41
N TRP A 144 14.74 4.04 0.80
CA TRP A 144 13.40 3.99 0.18
C TRP A 144 13.40 4.15 -1.34
N GLN A 145 14.29 4.96 -1.91
CA GLN A 145 14.38 5.10 -3.38
C GLN A 145 14.91 3.81 -4.03
N ARG A 146 16.01 3.26 -3.51
CA ARG A 146 16.58 1.99 -3.98
C ARG A 146 15.55 0.87 -3.94
N LEU A 147 14.84 0.71 -2.83
CA LEU A 147 13.82 -0.33 -2.67
C LEU A 147 12.65 -0.17 -3.65
N ARG A 148 12.23 1.08 -3.90
CA ARG A 148 11.18 1.36 -4.90
C ARG A 148 11.62 1.02 -6.31
N ASP A 149 12.86 1.35 -6.68
CA ASP A 149 13.39 1.05 -8.00
C ASP A 149 13.62 -0.46 -8.19
N GLU A 150 14.13 -1.17 -7.18
CA GLU A 150 14.24 -2.63 -7.18
C GLU A 150 12.88 -3.30 -7.38
N LYS A 151 11.85 -2.85 -6.64
CA LYS A 151 10.49 -3.40 -6.75
C LYS A 151 9.90 -3.13 -8.14
N ARG A 152 10.08 -1.92 -8.67
CA ARG A 152 9.65 -1.58 -10.03
C ARG A 152 10.32 -2.48 -11.07
N ALA A 153 11.62 -2.67 -10.98
CA ALA A 153 12.37 -3.53 -11.90
C ALA A 153 11.92 -5.00 -11.81
N GLU A 154 11.62 -5.49 -10.61
CA GLU A 154 11.10 -6.85 -10.42
C GLU A 154 9.69 -7.01 -11.00
N ASP A 155 8.80 -6.04 -10.77
CA ASP A 155 7.45 -6.02 -11.34
C ASP A 155 7.49 -5.96 -12.87
N GLU A 156 8.39 -5.14 -13.43
CA GLU A 156 8.64 -5.08 -14.87
C GLU A 156 9.13 -6.42 -15.42
N ARG A 157 10.08 -7.07 -14.75
CA ARG A 157 10.58 -8.39 -15.14
C ARG A 157 9.49 -9.45 -15.09
N ARG A 158 8.70 -9.51 -14.01
CA ARG A 158 7.56 -10.44 -13.88
C ARG A 158 6.50 -10.19 -14.95
N SER A 159 6.21 -8.94 -15.26
CA SER A 159 5.27 -8.55 -16.32
C SER A 159 5.75 -8.99 -17.69
N GLU A 160 7.05 -8.81 -17.98
CA GLU A 160 7.70 -9.25 -19.22
C GLU A 160 7.70 -10.78 -19.34
N GLU A 161 8.06 -11.50 -18.27
CA GLU A 161 8.02 -12.97 -18.21
C GLU A 161 6.60 -13.50 -18.45
N ALA A 162 5.59 -12.92 -17.79
CA ALA A 162 4.20 -13.28 -17.99
C ALA A 162 3.71 -12.96 -19.41
N ARG A 163 4.22 -11.88 -20.03
CA ARG A 163 3.93 -11.59 -21.44
C ARG A 163 4.55 -12.64 -22.36
N LEU A 164 5.82 -12.96 -22.17
CA LEU A 164 6.54 -13.96 -22.96
C LEU A 164 5.90 -15.34 -22.81
N GLU A 165 5.42 -15.71 -21.62
CA GLU A 165 4.72 -16.98 -21.43
C GLU A 165 3.40 -17.02 -22.20
N ARG A 166 2.60 -15.94 -22.15
CA ARG A 166 1.35 -15.86 -22.94
C ARG A 166 1.63 -15.92 -24.44
N GLU A 167 2.67 -15.23 -24.91
CA GLU A 167 3.10 -15.26 -26.31
C GLU A 167 3.55 -16.67 -26.73
N ARG A 168 4.36 -17.34 -25.90
CA ARG A 168 4.75 -18.75 -26.12
C ARG A 168 3.55 -19.67 -26.21
N ARG A 169 2.55 -19.54 -25.32
CA ARG A 169 1.32 -20.35 -25.37
C ARG A 169 0.53 -20.15 -26.65
N LEU A 170 0.39 -18.90 -27.11
CA LEU A 170 -0.30 -18.57 -28.36
C LEU A 170 0.40 -19.19 -29.58
N LEU A 171 1.74 -19.10 -29.63
CA LEU A 171 2.57 -19.64 -30.71
C LEU A 171 2.69 -21.17 -30.66
N SER A 172 2.60 -21.78 -29.48
CA SER A 172 2.63 -23.24 -29.31
C SER A 172 1.28 -23.91 -29.58
N TYR A 173 0.34 -23.22 -30.24
CA TYR A 173 -1.00 -23.71 -30.56
C TYR A 173 -1.88 -24.09 -29.35
N ALA A 174 -1.52 -23.67 -28.14
CA ALA A 174 -2.32 -23.88 -26.94
C ALA A 174 -3.42 -22.81 -26.82
N ASP A 175 -4.55 -23.18 -26.21
CA ASP A 175 -5.60 -22.21 -25.90
C ASP A 175 -5.06 -21.14 -24.95
N CYS A 176 -5.32 -19.87 -25.29
CA CYS A 176 -4.78 -18.74 -24.56
C CYS A 176 -5.78 -17.57 -24.49
N PRO A 177 -5.75 -16.77 -23.41
CA PRO A 177 -6.52 -15.53 -23.36
C PRO A 177 -5.99 -14.50 -24.36
N TRP A 178 -6.70 -13.37 -24.48
CA TRP A 178 -6.26 -12.22 -25.27
C TRP A 178 -4.83 -11.81 -24.92
N THR A 179 -3.93 -12.00 -25.87
CA THR A 179 -2.50 -11.80 -25.76
C THR A 179 -2.04 -10.86 -26.87
N GLN A 180 -1.35 -9.79 -26.49
CA GLN A 180 -0.71 -8.90 -27.45
C GLN A 180 0.74 -9.36 -27.64
N ILE A 181 1.13 -9.54 -28.89
CA ILE A 181 2.50 -9.95 -29.26
C ILE A 181 3.37 -8.72 -29.36
N LYS A 182 4.63 -8.82 -28.94
CA LYS A 182 5.56 -7.70 -29.03
C LYS A 182 5.71 -7.24 -30.48
N GLY A 183 5.46 -5.96 -30.74
CA GLY A 183 5.52 -5.37 -32.09
C GLY A 183 4.22 -5.43 -32.88
N SER A 184 3.25 -6.26 -32.48
CA SER A 184 1.93 -6.30 -33.11
C SER A 184 1.02 -5.19 -32.58
N LYS A 185 0.26 -4.57 -33.50
CA LYS A 185 -0.80 -3.61 -33.16
C LYS A 185 -2.10 -4.30 -32.74
N PHE A 186 -2.17 -5.62 -32.87
CA PHE A 186 -3.37 -6.42 -32.69
C PHE A 186 -3.26 -7.33 -31.47
N VAL A 187 -4.41 -7.80 -30.99
CA VAL A 187 -4.49 -8.73 -29.86
C VAL A 187 -5.06 -10.04 -30.35
N TYR A 188 -4.42 -11.14 -29.99
CA TYR A 188 -4.79 -12.47 -30.46
C TYR A 188 -5.32 -13.32 -29.31
N CYS A 189 -6.21 -14.26 -29.59
CA CYS A 189 -6.48 -15.36 -28.68
C CYS A 189 -6.62 -16.66 -29.46
N ARG A 190 -6.40 -17.77 -28.77
CA ARG A 190 -6.66 -19.10 -29.32
C ARG A 190 -7.66 -19.82 -28.44
N LYS A 191 -8.69 -20.37 -29.07
CA LYS A 191 -9.70 -21.17 -28.38
C LYS A 191 -10.14 -22.32 -29.26
N ASN A 192 -10.16 -23.54 -28.71
CA ASN A 192 -10.47 -24.76 -29.44
C ASN A 192 -9.63 -24.90 -30.73
N GLY A 193 -8.33 -24.58 -30.64
CA GLY A 193 -7.39 -24.65 -31.77
C GLY A 193 -7.54 -23.54 -32.82
N ARG A 194 -8.58 -22.70 -32.76
CA ARG A 194 -8.83 -21.58 -33.71
C ARG A 194 -8.22 -20.28 -33.21
N VAL A 195 -7.66 -19.47 -34.11
CA VAL A 195 -7.07 -18.16 -33.79
C VAL A 195 -8.05 -17.04 -34.11
N PHE A 196 -8.16 -16.11 -33.16
CA PHE A 196 -8.95 -14.90 -33.30
C PHE A 196 -8.06 -13.68 -33.10
N GLN A 197 -8.30 -12.64 -33.88
CA GLN A 197 -7.54 -11.40 -33.88
C GLN A 197 -8.49 -10.22 -33.66
N LEU A 198 -8.12 -9.32 -32.74
CA LEU A 198 -8.80 -8.05 -32.51
C LEU A 198 -7.98 -6.90 -33.10
N LYS A 199 -8.56 -6.20 -34.07
CA LYS A 199 -8.01 -4.97 -34.63
C LYS A 199 -8.70 -3.76 -33.99
N PRO A 200 -7.97 -2.82 -33.37
CA PRO A 200 -8.57 -1.60 -32.87
C PRO A 200 -8.90 -0.63 -34.02
N ASN A 201 -10.09 -0.05 -33.97
CA ASN A 201 -10.55 0.96 -34.91
C ASN A 201 -10.31 2.38 -34.37
N SER A 202 -10.44 3.37 -35.25
CA SER A 202 -10.26 4.79 -34.90
C SER A 202 -11.30 5.32 -33.90
N ASP A 203 -12.48 4.69 -33.83
CA ASP A 203 -13.58 5.01 -32.90
C ASP A 203 -13.44 4.30 -31.54
N LYS A 204 -12.30 3.67 -31.26
CA LYS A 204 -12.03 2.82 -30.08
C LYS A 204 -12.88 1.54 -30.02
N SER A 205 -13.65 1.22 -31.06
CA SER A 205 -14.23 -0.11 -31.21
C SER A 205 -13.17 -1.12 -31.65
N LEU A 206 -13.50 -2.40 -31.53
CA LEU A 206 -12.63 -3.52 -31.88
C LEU A 206 -13.33 -4.37 -32.95
N THR A 207 -12.67 -4.61 -34.07
CA THR A 207 -13.14 -5.58 -35.06
C THR A 207 -12.50 -6.93 -34.81
N LEU A 208 -13.34 -7.96 -34.68
CA LEU A 208 -12.93 -9.34 -34.47
C LEU A 208 -12.82 -10.06 -35.81
N TYR A 209 -11.68 -10.69 -36.02
CA TYR A 209 -11.41 -11.56 -37.16
C TYR A 209 -11.08 -12.97 -36.68
N ARG A 210 -11.46 -13.97 -37.47
CA ARG A 210 -10.91 -15.32 -37.38
C ARG A 210 -9.77 -15.43 -38.38
N VAL A 211 -8.58 -15.77 -37.91
CA VAL A 211 -7.36 -15.87 -38.74
C VAL A 211 -6.81 -17.29 -38.71
N GLN A 212 -6.09 -17.68 -39.76
CA GLN A 212 -5.48 -19.01 -39.86
C GLN A 212 -4.12 -19.07 -39.13
N ALA A 213 -3.40 -17.94 -39.10
CA ALA A 213 -2.11 -17.80 -38.46
C ALA A 213 -2.06 -16.51 -37.64
N VAL A 214 -1.11 -16.48 -36.70
CA VAL A 214 -0.82 -15.33 -35.87
C VAL A 214 0.10 -14.40 -36.66
N ASP A 215 -0.49 -13.58 -37.52
CA ASP A 215 0.19 -12.67 -38.42
C ASP A 215 -0.66 -11.39 -38.61
N ASP A 216 -0.01 -10.23 -38.56
CA ASP A 216 -0.67 -8.93 -38.67
C ASP A 216 -1.23 -8.70 -40.08
N ASP A 217 -0.56 -9.26 -41.09
CA ASP A 217 -0.94 -9.17 -42.51
C ASP A 217 -1.92 -10.28 -42.93
N ALA A 218 -2.22 -11.24 -42.04
CA ALA A 218 -3.17 -12.30 -42.35
C ALA A 218 -4.58 -11.73 -42.59
N SER A 219 -5.13 -12.05 -43.76
CA SER A 219 -6.54 -11.83 -44.06
C SER A 219 -7.38 -12.87 -43.34
N GLY A 220 -8.18 -12.41 -42.37
CA GLY A 220 -9.13 -13.25 -41.64
C GLY A 220 -10.58 -13.04 -42.08
N GLU A 221 -11.44 -13.96 -41.69
CA GLU A 221 -12.90 -13.81 -41.81
C GLU A 221 -13.39 -12.85 -40.72
N MET A 222 -14.02 -11.74 -41.11
CA MET A 222 -14.58 -10.78 -40.16
C MET A 222 -15.80 -11.40 -39.46
N ILE A 223 -15.77 -11.47 -38.13
CA ILE A 223 -16.90 -11.94 -37.33
C ILE A 223 -17.82 -10.77 -36.96
N GLY A 224 -17.25 -9.62 -36.56
CA GLY A 224 -18.05 -8.46 -36.17
C GLY A 224 -17.29 -7.36 -35.44
N HIS A 225 -18.05 -6.34 -35.02
CA HIS A 225 -17.54 -5.15 -34.32
C HIS A 225 -18.01 -5.15 -32.86
N TYR A 226 -17.11 -4.82 -31.94
CA TYR A 226 -17.33 -4.90 -30.50
C TYR A 226 -16.80 -3.68 -29.79
N ARG A 227 -17.48 -3.25 -28.73
CA ARG A 227 -17.07 -2.10 -27.92
C ARG A 227 -15.96 -2.45 -26.93
N SER A 228 -15.90 -3.71 -26.48
CA SER A 228 -14.94 -4.16 -25.47
C SER A 228 -14.40 -5.56 -25.80
N ARG A 229 -13.23 -5.89 -25.22
CA ARG A 229 -12.67 -7.26 -25.29
C ARG A 229 -13.59 -8.29 -24.64
N GLY A 230 -14.34 -7.88 -23.59
CA GLY A 230 -15.30 -8.76 -22.91
C GLY A 230 -16.44 -9.20 -23.83
N ASP A 231 -16.93 -8.31 -24.68
CA ASP A 231 -17.98 -8.63 -25.66
C ASP A 231 -17.46 -9.57 -26.74
N ALA A 232 -16.24 -9.31 -27.24
CA ALA A 232 -15.57 -10.21 -28.17
C ALA A 232 -15.33 -11.61 -27.58
N SER A 233 -14.91 -11.71 -26.31
CA SER A 233 -14.71 -13.01 -25.62
C SER A 233 -15.98 -13.87 -25.58
N LYS A 234 -17.15 -13.25 -25.38
CA LYS A 234 -18.44 -13.97 -25.36
C LYS A 234 -18.74 -14.59 -26.72
N VAL A 235 -18.41 -13.88 -27.80
CA VAL A 235 -18.59 -14.38 -29.16
C VAL A 235 -17.57 -15.46 -29.50
N VAL A 236 -16.29 -15.25 -29.16
CA VAL A 236 -15.24 -16.27 -29.33
C VAL A 236 -15.62 -17.57 -28.61
N ALA A 237 -16.22 -17.49 -27.42
CA ALA A 237 -16.66 -18.68 -26.70
C ALA A 237 -17.73 -19.52 -27.42
N LYS A 238 -18.51 -18.92 -28.33
CA LYS A 238 -19.49 -19.62 -29.18
C LYS A 238 -18.87 -20.01 -30.51
N ALA A 239 -18.29 -19.03 -31.22
CA ALA A 239 -17.68 -19.19 -32.54
C ALA A 239 -16.51 -20.19 -32.57
N ALA A 240 -15.86 -20.47 -31.43
CA ALA A 240 -14.82 -21.49 -31.34
C ALA A 240 -15.33 -22.93 -31.49
N TYR A 241 -16.61 -23.18 -31.20
CA TYR A 241 -17.22 -24.53 -31.22
C TYR A 241 -18.27 -24.71 -32.32
N GLU A 242 -18.69 -23.64 -32.99
CA GLU A 242 -19.59 -23.75 -34.13
C GLU A 242 -18.91 -24.50 -35.29
N PRO A 243 -19.60 -25.46 -35.93
CA PRO A 243 -19.07 -26.15 -37.10
C PRO A 243 -18.81 -25.13 -38.20
N GLU A 244 -17.75 -25.34 -38.98
CA GLU A 244 -17.50 -24.48 -40.13
C GLU A 244 -18.70 -24.58 -41.09
N PRO A 245 -19.22 -23.46 -41.61
CA PRO A 245 -20.16 -23.53 -42.71
C PRO A 245 -19.46 -24.27 -43.85
N TRP A 246 -20.03 -25.39 -44.27
CA TRP A 246 -19.56 -26.17 -45.41
C TRP A 246 -19.34 -25.21 -46.60
N ARG A 247 -18.09 -25.05 -47.03
CA ARG A 247 -17.76 -24.40 -48.30
C ARG A 247 -17.82 -25.42 -49.42
#